data_AF-A0A922YTS1-F1
#
_entry.id   AF-A0A922YTS1-F1
#
_cell.length_a   1.000
_cell.length_b   1.000
_cell.length_c   1.000
_cell.angle_alpha   90.00
_cell.angle_beta   90.00
_cell.angle_gamma   90.00
#
_symmetry.space_group_name_H-M   'P 1'
#
loop_
_entity.id
_entity.type
_entity.pdbx_description
1 polymer ?
#
loop_
_entity_poly.entity_id
_entity_poly.type
_entity_poly.pdbx_seq_one_letter_code
_entity_poly.pdbx_strand_id
1 'polypeptide(L)'
;YPLVMLRLWRRGHGRVEDRWMDEHVVVWGGRTVTFNGGFADHNLGDLSYFTDKHNKYATREAIEVLNQRLGLFDRDEALNARSASPQASIKRWVKERLYNRLPFTVSAPLYFLWRYVFQLGFLDGRSGLVYHFLQGYWYRFLVGARLMELERAVAHLGDKSEICDELSRLTGHRLVARSEALATSNVNEDRLAPRI
;
A
#
# COMPACT_ATOMS: atom_id res chain seq x y z
N TYR A 1 4.77 -16.13 -7.62
CA TYR A 1 3.75 -17.18 -7.52
C TYR A 1 4.26 -18.25 -6.56
N PRO A 2 3.43 -18.83 -5.69
CA PRO A 2 2.01 -18.52 -5.47
C PRO A 2 1.80 -17.29 -4.58
N LEU A 3 0.64 -16.64 -4.74
CA LEU A 3 0.17 -15.57 -3.87
C LEU A 3 -0.86 -16.16 -2.91
N VAL A 4 -0.59 -16.13 -1.61
CA VAL A 4 -1.52 -16.60 -0.58
C VAL A 4 -2.29 -15.40 -0.05
N MET A 5 -3.62 -15.41 -0.25
CA MET A 5 -4.52 -14.34 0.20
C MET A 5 -5.76 -14.92 0.86
N LEU A 6 -6.20 -14.29 1.94
CA LEU A 6 -7.49 -14.60 2.55
C LEU A 6 -8.62 -14.07 1.64
N ARG A 7 -9.52 -14.97 1.23
CA ARG A 7 -10.64 -14.64 0.33
C ARG A 7 -12.02 -14.93 0.91
N LEU A 8 -12.10 -15.85 1.87
CA LEU A 8 -13.36 -16.29 2.46
C LEU A 8 -13.26 -16.25 3.98
N TRP A 9 -14.26 -15.66 4.62
CA TRP A 9 -14.39 -15.61 6.07
C TRP A 9 -15.87 -15.56 6.45
N ARG A 10 -16.19 -15.84 7.72
CA ARG A 10 -17.56 -15.76 8.23
C ARG A 10 -17.95 -14.30 8.42
N ARG A 11 -19.19 -13.95 8.10
CA ARG A 11 -19.74 -12.60 8.36
C ARG A 11 -19.56 -12.26 9.84
N GLY A 12 -19.05 -11.06 10.13
CA GLY A 12 -18.77 -10.59 11.49
C GLY A 12 -17.46 -11.09 12.11
N HIS A 13 -16.66 -11.88 11.38
CA HIS A 13 -15.37 -12.42 11.84
C HIS A 13 -14.18 -11.95 10.99
N GLY A 14 -14.35 -10.86 10.26
CA GLY A 14 -13.26 -10.25 9.51
C GLY A 14 -13.54 -8.80 9.16
N ARG A 15 -12.47 -8.03 8.99
CA ARG A 15 -12.48 -6.64 8.56
C ARG A 15 -11.36 -6.41 7.55
N VAL A 16 -11.57 -5.47 6.65
CA VAL A 16 -10.51 -4.98 5.76
C VAL A 16 -9.71 -3.93 6.54
N GLU A 17 -8.39 -3.93 6.40
CA GLU A 17 -7.53 -2.87 6.95
C GLU A 17 -7.90 -1.52 6.31
N ASP A 18 -7.91 -0.45 7.12
CA ASP A 18 -8.09 0.91 6.59
C ASP A 18 -6.75 1.44 6.07
N ARG A 19 -6.45 1.09 4.81
CA ARG A 19 -5.19 1.41 4.13
C ARG A 19 -5.45 1.89 2.72
N TRP A 20 -4.55 2.73 2.22
CA TRP A 20 -4.68 3.33 0.89
C TRP A 20 -4.49 2.33 -0.26
N MET A 21 -3.71 1.28 -0.05
CA MET A 21 -3.34 0.29 -1.06
C MET A 21 -2.99 -1.05 -0.40
N ASP A 22 -3.21 -2.13 -1.15
CA ASP A 22 -2.92 -3.51 -0.75
C ASP A 22 -3.55 -3.86 0.60
N GLU A 23 -4.84 -3.55 0.75
CA GLU A 23 -5.60 -3.79 1.98
C GLU A 23 -5.69 -5.30 2.25
N HIS A 24 -5.37 -5.68 3.48
CA HIS A 24 -5.50 -7.07 3.90
C HIS A 24 -6.82 -7.28 4.64
N VAL A 25 -7.33 -8.50 4.56
CA VAL A 25 -8.43 -8.93 5.41
C VAL A 25 -7.84 -9.50 6.69
N VAL A 26 -8.18 -8.87 7.81
CA VAL A 26 -7.90 -9.36 9.17
C VAL A 26 -9.08 -10.21 9.61
N VAL A 27 -8.83 -11.40 10.13
CA VAL A 27 -9.87 -12.28 10.72
C VAL A 27 -9.60 -12.54 12.18
N TRP A 28 -10.67 -12.73 12.94
CA TRP A 28 -10.60 -13.07 14.37
C TRP A 28 -11.52 -14.23 14.71
N GLY A 29 -11.03 -15.07 15.62
CA GLY A 29 -11.70 -16.30 16.02
C GLY A 29 -11.59 -17.42 14.98
N GLY A 30 -11.50 -18.66 15.48
CA GLY A 30 -11.41 -19.85 14.63
C GLY A 30 -10.02 -20.16 14.10
N ARG A 31 -9.96 -20.93 13.01
CA ARG A 31 -8.72 -21.36 12.34
C ARG A 31 -8.75 -20.92 10.87
N THR A 32 -7.62 -20.47 10.36
CA THR A 32 -7.42 -20.23 8.92
C THR A 32 -6.96 -21.52 8.24
N VAL A 33 -7.40 -21.73 7.01
CA VAL A 33 -7.00 -22.88 6.18
C VAL A 33 -6.62 -22.35 4.80
N THR A 34 -5.50 -22.83 4.27
CA THR A 34 -5.08 -22.54 2.90
C THR A 34 -5.58 -23.67 2.00
N PHE A 35 -6.33 -23.33 0.95
CA PHE A 35 -6.79 -24.33 -0.01
C PHE A 35 -5.63 -24.81 -0.89
N ASN A 36 -5.68 -26.10 -1.26
CA ASN A 36 -4.79 -26.65 -2.28
C ASN A 36 -5.22 -26.13 -3.66
N GLY A 37 -4.32 -25.47 -4.38
CA GLY A 37 -4.58 -24.90 -5.70
C GLY A 37 -3.95 -23.53 -5.90
N GLY A 38 -4.13 -22.97 -7.10
CA GLY A 38 -3.73 -21.60 -7.44
C GLY A 38 -4.93 -20.66 -7.45
N PHE A 39 -4.68 -19.38 -7.20
CA PHE A 39 -5.65 -18.30 -7.42
C PHE A 39 -5.17 -17.47 -8.61
N ALA A 40 -6.00 -17.37 -9.64
CA ALA A 40 -5.76 -16.52 -10.80
C ALA A 40 -6.85 -15.44 -10.87
N ASP A 41 -6.42 -14.18 -10.91
CA ASP A 41 -7.31 -13.06 -11.21
C ASP A 41 -7.38 -12.89 -12.73
N HIS A 42 -8.54 -13.15 -13.32
CA HIS A 42 -8.77 -12.99 -14.76
C HIS A 42 -9.47 -11.65 -15.00
N ASN A 43 -8.67 -10.60 -15.13
CA ASN A 43 -9.19 -9.25 -15.37
C ASN A 43 -9.67 -9.11 -16.81
N LEU A 44 -10.96 -8.82 -16.99
CA LEU A 44 -11.63 -8.68 -18.29
C LEU A 44 -11.60 -7.24 -18.84
N GLY A 45 -10.96 -6.30 -18.14
CA GLY A 45 -10.84 -4.91 -18.57
C GLY A 45 -9.78 -4.70 -19.66
N ASP A 46 -9.98 -3.66 -20.47
CA ASP A 46 -9.05 -3.26 -21.54
C ASP A 46 -7.89 -2.38 -21.01
N LEU A 47 -7.08 -1.85 -21.93
CA LEU A 47 -5.96 -0.97 -21.59
C LEU A 47 -6.40 0.39 -21.02
N SER A 48 -7.58 0.90 -21.40
CA SER A 48 -8.13 2.13 -20.86
C SER A 48 -8.48 1.94 -19.39
N TYR A 49 -9.20 0.86 -19.08
CA TYR A 49 -9.48 0.45 -17.71
C TYR A 49 -8.21 0.22 -16.90
N PHE A 50 -7.22 -0.48 -17.48
CA PHE A 50 -5.93 -0.70 -16.83
C PHE A 50 -5.26 0.64 -16.47
N THR A 51 -5.20 1.57 -17.42
CA THR A 51 -4.51 2.85 -17.26
C THR A 51 -5.21 3.71 -16.20
N ASP A 52 -6.53 3.82 -16.26
CA ASP A 52 -7.33 4.58 -15.29
C ASP A 52 -7.20 4.01 -13.88
N LYS A 53 -7.26 2.68 -13.76
CA LYS A 53 -7.06 1.97 -12.50
C LYS A 53 -5.69 2.27 -11.90
N HIS A 54 -4.62 2.16 -12.70
CA HIS A 54 -3.26 2.39 -12.23
C HIS A 54 -2.98 3.87 -11.94
N ASN A 55 -3.59 4.81 -12.67
CA ASN A 55 -3.51 6.24 -12.35
C ASN A 55 -4.14 6.52 -10.96
N LYS A 56 -5.32 5.95 -10.70
CA LYS A 56 -6.00 6.04 -9.39
C LYS A 56 -5.17 5.41 -8.26
N TYR A 57 -4.49 4.29 -8.52
CA TYR A 57 -3.61 3.64 -7.54
C TYR A 57 -2.33 4.41 -7.30
N ALA A 58 -1.73 4.98 -8.35
CA ALA A 58 -0.53 5.79 -8.24
C ALA A 58 -0.74 6.99 -7.31
N THR A 59 -1.89 7.66 -7.41
CA THR A 59 -2.26 8.74 -6.48
C THR A 59 -2.34 8.25 -5.02
N ARG A 60 -3.00 7.11 -4.78
CA ARG A 60 -3.12 6.54 -3.41
C ARG A 60 -1.77 6.10 -2.83
N GLU A 61 -0.93 5.44 -3.63
CA GLU A 61 0.42 5.09 -3.20
C GLU A 61 1.27 6.33 -2.89
N ALA A 62 1.16 7.39 -3.69
CA ALA A 62 1.88 8.63 -3.45
C ALA A 62 1.45 9.30 -2.13
N ILE A 63 0.13 9.36 -1.85
CA ILE A 63 -0.42 9.84 -0.58
C ILE A 63 0.13 9.01 0.59
N GLU A 64 0.13 7.69 0.47
CA GLU A 64 0.62 6.78 1.51
C GLU A 64 2.12 6.99 1.79
N VAL A 65 2.93 7.21 0.75
CA VAL A 65 4.36 7.53 0.92
C VAL A 65 4.56 8.89 1.58
N LEU A 66 3.78 9.92 1.20
CA LEU A 66 3.82 11.23 1.86
C LEU A 66 3.43 11.12 3.33
N ASN A 67 2.37 10.38 3.63
CA ASN A 67 1.95 10.17 5.00
C ASN A 67 3.03 9.46 5.83
N GLN A 68 3.71 8.46 5.27
CA GLN A 68 4.85 7.81 5.92
C GLN A 68 6.02 8.76 6.21
N ARG A 69 6.27 9.73 5.32
CA ARG A 69 7.39 10.69 5.45
C ARG A 69 7.07 11.82 6.43
N LEU A 70 5.84 12.33 6.42
CA LEU A 70 5.43 13.55 7.14
C LEU A 70 4.57 13.27 8.38
N GLY A 71 4.07 12.04 8.55
CA GLY A 71 3.19 11.66 9.65
C GLY A 71 1.93 12.51 9.69
N LEU A 72 1.21 12.57 8.57
CA LEU A 72 0.04 13.44 8.37
C LEU A 72 -1.19 12.92 9.12
N PHE A 73 -1.46 11.62 9.05
CA PHE A 73 -2.62 10.97 9.63
C PHE A 73 -2.34 9.51 10.02
N ASP A 74 -3.21 8.94 10.86
CA ASP A 74 -3.05 7.60 11.42
C ASP A 74 -3.07 6.50 10.33
N ARG A 75 -2.40 5.38 10.62
CA ARG A 75 -2.25 4.24 9.72
C ARG A 75 -2.72 2.97 10.43
N ASP A 76 -3.60 2.21 9.80
CA ASP A 76 -3.99 0.89 10.30
C ASP A 76 -2.90 -0.13 9.94
N GLU A 77 -2.05 -0.46 10.93
CA GLU A 77 -0.94 -1.40 10.78
C GLU A 77 -1.22 -2.78 11.43
N ALA A 78 -2.49 -3.14 11.63
CA ALA A 78 -2.90 -4.29 12.44
C ALA A 78 -2.20 -5.63 12.13
N LEU A 79 -1.78 -5.88 10.88
CA LEU A 79 -1.08 -7.12 10.51
C LEU A 79 0.46 -7.02 10.47
N ASN A 80 1.06 -5.85 10.70
CA ASN A 80 2.48 -5.62 10.42
C ASN A 80 3.47 -6.26 11.41
N ALA A 81 3.02 -6.67 12.62
CA ALA A 81 3.96 -7.12 13.66
C ALA A 81 3.96 -8.62 13.97
N ARG A 82 2.92 -9.39 13.61
CA ARG A 82 2.74 -10.77 14.13
C ARG A 82 2.58 -11.88 13.08
N SER A 83 2.55 -11.56 11.79
CA SER A 83 2.23 -12.54 10.73
C SER A 83 3.05 -12.40 9.44
N ALA A 84 4.17 -11.67 9.44
CA ALA A 84 5.03 -11.62 8.27
C ALA A 84 5.84 -12.92 8.15
N SER A 85 5.65 -13.67 7.06
CA SER A 85 6.55 -14.78 6.73
C SER A 85 7.99 -14.26 6.58
N PRO A 86 9.04 -15.08 6.78
CA PRO A 86 10.43 -14.65 6.58
C PRO A 86 10.69 -14.00 5.21
N GLN A 87 9.96 -14.44 4.18
CA GLN A 87 9.99 -13.85 2.84
C GLN A 87 9.38 -12.44 2.79
N ALA A 88 8.27 -12.19 3.51
CA ALA A 88 7.68 -10.86 3.63
C ALA A 88 8.62 -9.90 4.37
N SER A 89 9.31 -10.37 5.41
CA SER A 89 10.29 -9.58 6.17
C SER A 89 11.53 -9.21 5.35
N ILE A 90 12.07 -10.13 4.54
CA ILE A 90 13.20 -9.84 3.62
C ILE A 90 12.76 -8.87 2.53
N LYS A 91 11.58 -9.08 1.92
CA LYS A 91 11.03 -8.18 0.90
C LYS A 91 10.79 -6.78 1.45
N ARG A 92 10.37 -6.67 2.72
CA ARG A 92 10.22 -5.41 3.45
C ARG A 92 11.58 -4.74 3.69
N TRP A 93 12.58 -5.47 4.17
CA TRP A 93 13.92 -4.92 4.37
C TRP A 93 14.54 -4.40 3.07
N VAL A 94 14.40 -5.14 1.96
CA VAL A 94 14.86 -4.69 0.64
C VAL A 94 14.10 -3.43 0.20
N LYS A 95 12.78 -3.38 0.41
CA LYS A 95 11.95 -2.20 0.10
C LYS A 95 12.37 -0.98 0.93
N GLU A 96 12.53 -1.14 2.24
CA GLU A 96 12.83 -0.04 3.17
C GLU A 96 14.28 0.45 3.10
N ARG A 97 15.25 -0.46 2.96
CA ARG A 97 16.69 -0.13 3.04
C ARG A 97 17.28 0.28 1.68
N LEU A 98 16.86 -0.40 0.60
CA LEU A 98 17.46 -0.24 -0.73
C LEU A 98 16.53 0.53 -1.68
N TYR A 99 15.24 0.14 -1.73
CA TYR A 99 14.31 0.70 -2.70
C TYR A 99 13.88 2.14 -2.35
N ASN A 100 13.66 2.44 -1.06
CA ASN A 100 13.25 3.78 -0.61
C ASN A 100 14.35 4.85 -0.75
N ARG A 101 15.63 4.44 -0.91
CA ARG A 101 16.76 5.36 -1.10
C ARG A 101 17.11 5.59 -2.57
N LEU A 102 16.63 4.75 -3.47
CA LEU A 102 16.87 4.89 -4.89
C LEU A 102 15.80 5.80 -5.53
N PRO A 103 16.20 6.81 -6.32
CA PRO A 103 15.24 7.58 -7.10
C PRO A 103 14.35 6.67 -7.95
N PHE A 104 13.06 7.00 -8.05
CA PHE A 104 12.12 6.20 -8.84
C PHE A 104 12.53 6.07 -10.32
N THR A 105 13.26 7.06 -10.83
CA THR A 105 13.86 7.06 -12.17
C THR A 105 14.86 5.93 -12.40
N VAL A 106 15.45 5.40 -11.34
CA VAL A 106 16.39 4.27 -11.38
C VAL A 106 15.70 2.99 -10.90
N SER A 107 14.93 3.06 -9.81
CA SER A 107 14.33 1.86 -9.23
C SER A 107 13.23 1.24 -10.10
N ALA A 108 12.41 2.04 -10.79
CA ALA A 108 11.39 1.53 -11.72
C ALA A 108 11.96 0.75 -12.92
N PRO A 109 12.95 1.28 -13.69
CA PRO A 109 13.52 0.51 -14.79
C PRO A 109 14.29 -0.73 -14.30
N LEU A 110 15.01 -0.66 -13.17
CA LEU A 110 15.66 -1.83 -12.59
C LEU A 110 14.65 -2.91 -12.21
N TYR A 111 13.51 -2.53 -11.63
CA TYR A 111 12.44 -3.48 -11.30
C TYR A 111 11.85 -4.15 -12.54
N PHE A 112 11.68 -3.40 -13.62
CA PHE A 112 11.27 -3.98 -14.91
C PHE A 112 12.31 -4.95 -15.47
N LEU A 113 13.59 -4.56 -15.52
CA LEU A 113 14.67 -5.42 -16.01
C LEU A 113 14.78 -6.71 -15.19
N TRP A 114 14.67 -6.60 -13.86
CA TRP A 114 14.60 -7.75 -12.97
C TRP A 114 13.49 -8.72 -13.37
N ARG A 115 12.26 -8.22 -13.51
CA ARG A 115 11.10 -9.07 -13.81
C ARG A 115 11.09 -9.61 -15.24
N TYR A 116 11.53 -8.80 -16.19
CA TYR A 116 11.46 -9.16 -17.60
C TYR A 116 12.61 -10.10 -17.99
N VAL A 117 13.84 -9.83 -17.53
CA VAL A 117 15.03 -10.61 -17.89
C VAL A 117 15.28 -11.73 -16.89
N PHE A 118 15.48 -11.40 -15.61
CA PHE A 118 15.93 -12.39 -14.61
C PHE A 118 14.83 -13.33 -14.15
N GLN A 119 13.57 -12.87 -14.13
CA GLN A 119 12.41 -13.73 -13.87
C GLN A 119 11.82 -14.33 -15.16
N LEU A 120 12.55 -14.24 -16.28
CA LEU A 120 12.20 -14.85 -17.56
C LEU A 120 10.84 -14.40 -18.12
N GLY A 121 10.36 -13.20 -17.79
CA GLY A 121 9.11 -12.65 -18.33
C GLY A 121 9.12 -12.46 -19.85
N PHE A 122 10.29 -12.43 -20.48
CA PHE A 122 10.40 -12.45 -21.94
C PHE A 122 9.89 -13.75 -22.59
N LEU A 123 9.77 -14.85 -21.83
CA LEU A 123 9.21 -16.12 -22.34
C LEU A 123 7.73 -15.99 -22.73
N ASP A 124 7.02 -15.01 -22.16
CA ASP A 124 5.63 -14.69 -22.49
C ASP A 124 5.49 -13.82 -23.77
N GLY A 125 6.61 -13.57 -24.47
CA GLY A 125 6.65 -12.87 -25.75
C GLY A 125 6.12 -11.43 -25.70
N ARG A 126 5.33 -11.04 -26.70
CA ARG A 126 4.79 -9.68 -26.82
C ARG A 126 3.87 -9.30 -25.65
N SER A 127 3.01 -10.23 -25.24
CA SER A 127 2.09 -10.02 -24.12
C SER A 127 2.86 -9.84 -22.80
N GLY A 128 3.91 -10.66 -22.59
CA GLY A 128 4.85 -10.51 -21.49
C GLY A 128 5.49 -9.14 -21.44
N LEU A 129 6.06 -8.69 -22.56
CA LEU A 129 6.68 -7.37 -22.66
C LEU A 129 5.70 -6.26 -22.29
N VAL A 130 4.50 -6.24 -22.90
CA VAL A 130 3.48 -5.23 -22.64
C VAL A 130 3.10 -5.21 -21.17
N TYR A 131 2.82 -6.38 -20.58
CA TYR A 131 2.44 -6.49 -19.18
C TYR A 131 3.55 -6.02 -18.23
N HIS A 132 4.78 -6.53 -18.40
CA HIS A 132 5.90 -6.17 -17.54
C HIS A 132 6.28 -4.70 -17.68
N PHE A 133 6.20 -4.14 -18.88
CA PHE A 133 6.46 -2.72 -19.10
C PHE A 133 5.39 -1.85 -18.44
N LEU A 134 4.11 -2.10 -18.71
CA LEU A 134 3.03 -1.28 -18.15
C LEU A 134 2.92 -1.43 -16.63
N GLN A 135 2.90 -2.66 -16.13
CA GLN A 135 2.68 -2.92 -14.71
C GLN A 135 3.96 -2.79 -13.88
N GLY A 136 5.12 -3.16 -14.43
CA GLY A 136 6.40 -3.12 -13.73
C GLY A 136 7.13 -1.80 -13.86
N TYR A 137 7.29 -1.28 -15.08
CA TYR A 137 8.00 -0.02 -15.31
C TYR A 137 7.09 1.19 -15.17
N TRP A 138 6.15 1.37 -16.11
CA TRP A 138 5.34 2.57 -16.25
C TRP A 138 4.57 2.89 -14.97
N TYR A 139 3.89 1.91 -14.38
CA TYR A 139 3.15 2.11 -13.13
C TYR A 139 4.06 2.56 -11.97
N ARG A 140 5.20 1.91 -11.77
CA ARG A 140 6.14 2.27 -10.69
C ARG A 140 6.75 3.65 -10.91
N PHE A 141 7.02 4.00 -12.16
CA PHE A 141 7.49 5.32 -12.53
C PHE A 141 6.41 6.38 -12.29
N LEU A 142 5.15 6.09 -12.66
CA LEU A 142 4.00 6.97 -12.45
C LEU A 142 3.78 7.27 -10.97
N VAL A 143 3.86 6.26 -10.09
CA VAL A 143 3.78 6.47 -8.63
C VAL A 143 4.86 7.46 -8.16
N GLY A 144 6.10 7.27 -8.60
CA GLY A 144 7.20 8.17 -8.24
C GLY A 144 7.04 9.59 -8.78
N ALA A 145 6.54 9.72 -10.02
CA ALA A 145 6.24 11.01 -10.62
C ALA A 145 5.09 11.74 -9.89
N ARG A 146 4.03 11.02 -9.50
CA ARG A 146 2.93 11.56 -8.69
C ARG A 146 3.40 12.00 -7.32
N LEU A 147 4.24 11.21 -6.66
CA LEU A 147 4.84 11.60 -5.39
C LEU A 147 5.66 12.89 -5.54
N MET A 148 6.51 12.98 -6.56
CA MET A 148 7.32 14.17 -6.85
C MET A 148 6.45 15.41 -7.14
N GLU A 149 5.34 15.24 -7.85
CA GLU A 149 4.36 16.31 -8.12
C GLU A 149 3.73 16.83 -6.81
N LEU A 150 3.22 15.91 -5.98
CA LEU A 150 2.58 16.27 -4.70
C LEU A 150 3.57 16.87 -3.70
N GLU A 151 4.79 16.33 -3.61
CA GLU A 151 5.86 16.87 -2.75
C GLU A 151 6.17 18.32 -3.10
N ARG A 152 6.30 18.65 -4.39
CA ARG A 152 6.54 20.03 -4.83
C ARG A 152 5.37 20.94 -4.49
N ALA A 153 4.14 20.45 -4.63
CA ALA A 153 2.95 21.25 -4.36
C ALA A 153 2.87 21.66 -2.88
N VAL A 154 3.27 20.77 -1.95
CA VAL A 154 3.17 21.03 -0.50
C VAL A 154 4.47 21.51 0.14
N ALA A 155 5.58 21.59 -0.59
CA ALA A 155 6.91 21.91 -0.05
C ALA A 155 7.02 23.26 0.69
N HIS A 156 6.12 24.19 0.38
CA HIS A 156 6.07 25.53 1.00
C HIS A 156 5.19 25.57 2.26
N LEU A 157 4.45 24.50 2.56
CA LEU A 157 3.55 24.40 3.69
C LEU A 157 4.27 23.74 4.86
N GLY A 158 4.14 24.34 6.05
CA GLY A 158 4.73 23.81 7.29
C GLY A 158 3.71 23.11 8.18
N ASP A 159 2.44 23.49 8.09
CA ASP A 159 1.37 22.94 8.90
C ASP A 159 0.76 21.67 8.28
N LYS A 160 0.49 20.66 9.12
CA LYS A 160 -0.02 19.37 8.65
C LYS A 160 -1.46 19.45 8.16
N SER A 161 -2.29 20.34 8.73
CA SER A 161 -3.66 20.55 8.27
C SER A 161 -3.65 21.18 6.89
N GLU A 162 -2.85 22.23 6.69
CA GLU A 162 -2.69 22.88 5.38
C GLU A 162 -2.19 21.89 4.31
N ILE A 163 -1.23 21.04 4.66
CA ILE A 163 -0.75 19.97 3.76
C ILE A 163 -1.89 19.01 3.40
N CYS A 164 -2.69 18.56 4.38
CA CYS A 164 -3.82 17.66 4.12
C CYS A 164 -4.89 18.30 3.25
N ASP A 165 -5.20 19.58 3.46
CA ASP A 165 -6.19 20.32 2.69
C ASP A 165 -5.74 20.47 1.22
N GLU A 166 -4.47 20.85 0.99
CA GLU A 166 -3.94 20.99 -0.36
C GLU A 166 -3.85 19.65 -1.09
N LEU A 167 -3.39 18.59 -0.42
CA LEU A 167 -3.41 17.25 -0.98
C LEU A 167 -4.83 16.77 -1.29
N SER A 168 -5.81 17.11 -0.44
CA SER A 168 -7.21 16.77 -0.68
C SER A 168 -7.75 17.44 -1.93
N ARG A 169 -7.43 18.73 -2.11
CA ARG A 169 -7.80 19.52 -3.29
C ARG A 169 -7.19 18.95 -4.58
N LEU A 170 -5.92 18.56 -4.55
CA LEU A 170 -5.20 18.06 -5.74
C LEU A 170 -5.62 16.65 -6.13
N THR A 171 -5.91 15.80 -5.15
CA THR A 171 -6.13 14.36 -5.38
C THR A 171 -7.60 13.97 -5.41
N GLY A 172 -8.49 14.83 -4.91
CA GLY A 172 -9.92 14.53 -4.72
C GLY A 172 -10.19 13.55 -3.58
N HIS A 173 -9.18 13.18 -2.80
CA HIS A 173 -9.33 12.33 -1.62
C HIS A 173 -9.49 13.19 -0.36
N ARG A 174 -10.39 12.82 0.55
CA ARG A 174 -10.51 13.53 1.83
C ARG A 174 -9.42 13.08 2.78
N LEU A 175 -8.48 13.97 3.10
CA LEU A 175 -7.40 13.75 4.07
C LEU A 175 -7.64 14.66 5.28
N VAL A 176 -7.54 14.11 6.48
CA VAL A 176 -7.71 14.87 7.72
C VAL A 176 -6.45 14.68 8.54
N ALA A 177 -5.76 15.77 8.85
CA ALA A 177 -4.56 15.72 9.67
C ALA A 177 -4.89 15.15 11.06
N ARG A 178 -3.94 14.43 11.64
CA ARG A 178 -4.03 13.98 13.04
C ARG A 178 -4.19 15.22 13.93
N SER A 179 -5.29 15.29 14.68
CA SER A 179 -5.46 16.37 15.67
C SER A 179 -4.40 16.25 16.76
N GLU A 180 -3.75 17.35 17.15
CA GLU A 180 -2.80 17.39 18.28
C GLU A 180 -3.45 17.26 19.67
N ALA A 181 -4.74 16.91 19.78
CA ALA A 181 -5.41 16.66 21.07
C ALA A 181 -5.63 15.14 21.27
N LEU A 182 -5.26 14.45 22.35
CA LEU A 182 -5.06 14.86 23.75
C LEU A 182 -3.75 14.31 24.35
N ALA A 183 -2.84 15.19 24.77
CA ALA A 183 -2.13 15.01 26.03
C ALA A 183 -3.05 15.53 27.16
N THR A 184 -3.94 14.68 27.68
CA THR A 184 -4.61 14.76 29.02
C THR A 184 -5.83 13.83 29.08
N SER A 185 -5.62 12.55 29.38
CA SER A 185 -6.57 11.80 30.20
C SER A 185 -5.85 10.65 30.90
N ASN A 186 -5.03 11.01 31.89
CA ASN A 186 -4.88 10.14 33.07
C ASN A 186 -6.24 10.19 33.79
N VAL A 187 -7.17 9.35 33.37
CA VAL A 187 -8.30 8.97 34.20
C VAL A 187 -8.09 7.51 34.56
N ASN A 188 -7.76 7.33 35.84
CA ASN A 188 -7.82 6.07 36.58
C ASN A 188 -9.01 5.21 36.14
N GLU A 189 -8.73 4.08 35.50
CA GLU A 189 -9.57 2.89 35.61
C GLU A 189 -8.85 1.84 36.45
N ASP A 190 -8.55 2.23 37.69
CA ASP A 190 -8.55 1.29 38.80
C ASP A 190 -10.01 1.14 39.24
N ARG A 191 -10.70 0.12 38.73
CA ARG A 191 -11.87 -0.56 39.34
C ARG A 191 -12.52 -1.54 38.37
N LEU A 192 -11.97 -2.74 38.29
CA LEU A 192 -12.78 -3.95 38.12
C LEU A 192 -12.22 -5.03 39.06
N ALA A 193 -12.60 -4.93 40.33
CA ALA A 193 -12.67 -6.08 41.22
C ALA A 193 -13.96 -6.87 40.92
N PRO A 194 -13.96 -8.19 41.17
CA PRO A 194 -14.92 -9.14 40.61
C PRO A 194 -16.24 -9.13 41.37
N ARG A 195 -17.33 -9.45 40.67
CA ARG A 195 -18.57 -9.91 41.30
C ARG A 195 -19.12 -11.13 40.58
N ILE A 196 -18.94 -12.25 41.28
CA ILE A 196 -19.73 -13.51 41.34
C ILE A 196 -19.79 -14.33 40.06
#